data_AF-A0A3M1Z4B6-F1
#
_entry.id   AF-A0A3M1Z4B6-F1
#
_cell.length_a   1.000
_cell.length_b   1.000
_cell.length_c   1.000
_cell.angle_alpha   90.00
_cell.angle_beta   90.00
_cell.angle_gamma   90.00
#
_symmetry.space_group_name_H-M   'P 1'
#
loop_
_entity.id
_entity.type
_entity.pdbx_description
1 polymer ?
#
loop_
_entity_poly.entity_id
_entity_poly.type
_entity_poly.pdbx_seq_one_letter_code
_entity_poly.pdbx_strand_id
1 'polypeptide(L)'
;MKKTVVILGSIFLVLFSVAQEKKQVSLEDIWRNYTFRSKSVRGLRSMNDGKHYTTLDYNEDGSKSVNKYTYETGEKVEEIINSYQLVYNNDTIDIVNYEFSDNEQFMLIYENFNPIYRRSWTADAYILNLQTKELQKISDNPISYPELSPDNRTVLYIYNNNIYLYDIQNKT
;
A
#
# COMPACT_ATOMS: atom_id res chain seq x y z
N MET A 1 -66.37 -1.71 -17.02
CA MET A 1 -65.02 -2.27 -17.25
C MET A 1 -63.95 -1.19 -17.42
N LYS A 2 -64.06 -0.21 -18.32
CA LYS A 2 -63.04 0.86 -18.47
C LYS A 2 -62.85 1.72 -17.22
N LYS A 3 -63.93 2.12 -16.53
CA LYS A 3 -63.87 2.94 -15.29
C LYS A 3 -63.27 2.19 -14.10
N THR A 4 -63.53 0.89 -13.97
CA THR A 4 -62.95 0.05 -12.91
C THR A 4 -61.46 -0.19 -13.13
N VAL A 5 -61.01 -0.35 -14.39
CA VAL A 5 -59.58 -0.44 -14.73
C VAL A 5 -58.85 0.88 -14.46
N VAL A 6 -59.47 2.04 -14.73
CA VAL A 6 -58.89 3.35 -14.40
C VAL A 6 -58.77 3.54 -12.89
N ILE A 7 -59.79 3.17 -12.11
CA ILE A 7 -59.75 3.28 -10.63
C ILE A 7 -58.70 2.35 -10.03
N LEU A 8 -58.60 1.09 -10.50
CA LEU A 8 -57.54 0.17 -10.06
C LEU A 8 -56.14 0.69 -10.44
N GLY A 9 -55.97 1.25 -11.65
CA GLY A 9 -54.71 1.85 -12.08
C GLY A 9 -54.30 3.06 -11.24
N SER A 10 -55.26 3.92 -10.86
CA SER A 10 -55.00 5.05 -9.96
C SER A 10 -54.62 4.62 -8.54
N ILE A 11 -55.25 3.57 -8.00
CA ILE A 11 -54.88 3.00 -6.70
C ILE A 11 -53.46 2.42 -6.74
N PHE A 12 -53.09 1.74 -7.83
CA PHE A 12 -51.75 1.19 -8.00
C PHE A 12 -50.67 2.28 -8.06
N LEU A 13 -50.95 3.42 -8.70
CA LEU A 13 -50.05 4.58 -8.78
C LEU A 13 -49.83 5.28 -7.41
N VAL A 14 -50.86 5.33 -6.56
CA VAL A 14 -50.73 5.88 -5.20
C VAL A 14 -49.90 4.96 -4.31
N LEU A 15 -50.07 3.64 -4.42
CA LEU A 15 -49.28 2.67 -3.65
C LEU A 15 -47.78 2.70 -4.01
N PHE A 16 -47.43 2.95 -5.28
CA PHE A 16 -46.03 3.13 -5.68
C PHE A 16 -45.37 4.37 -5.08
N SER A 17 -46.14 5.45 -4.83
CA SER A 17 -45.62 6.70 -4.25
C SER A 17 -45.31 6.58 -2.75
N VAL A 18 -46.02 5.70 -2.04
CA VAL A 18 -45.85 5.48 -0.59
C VAL A 18 -44.78 4.40 -0.29
N ALA A 19 -44.38 3.60 -1.29
CA ALA A 19 -43.37 2.55 -1.15
C ALA A 19 -41.92 3.07 -1.09
N GLN A 20 -41.68 4.38 -1.19
CA GLN A 20 -40.34 4.96 -1.02
C GLN A 20 -40.03 5.15 0.47
N GLU A 21 -39.61 4.07 1.13
CA GLU A 21 -39.05 4.13 2.46
C GLU A 21 -37.72 4.92 2.40
N LYS A 22 -37.73 6.17 2.87
CA LYS A 22 -36.49 6.96 2.99
C LYS A 22 -35.65 6.36 4.10
N LYS A 23 -34.71 5.49 3.73
CA LYS A 23 -33.75 4.92 4.68
C LYS A 23 -32.99 6.06 5.36
N GLN A 24 -33.18 6.21 6.66
CA GLN A 24 -32.52 7.24 7.45
C GLN A 24 -31.03 6.91 7.54
N VAL A 25 -30.18 7.87 7.20
CA VAL A 25 -28.73 7.74 7.36
C VAL A 25 -28.39 7.84 8.85
N SER A 26 -27.79 6.79 9.41
CA SER A 26 -27.35 6.75 10.81
C SER A 26 -25.89 7.20 10.97
N LEU A 27 -25.47 7.49 12.20
CA LEU A 27 -24.07 7.79 12.51
C LEU A 27 -23.19 6.53 12.30
N GLU A 28 -23.75 5.36 12.59
CA GLU A 28 -23.14 4.05 12.41
C GLU A 28 -22.89 3.77 10.92
N ASP A 29 -23.81 4.15 10.03
CA ASP A 29 -23.61 4.02 8.58
C ASP A 29 -22.40 4.81 8.08
N ILE A 30 -22.11 5.96 8.71
CA ILE A 30 -20.99 6.82 8.34
C ILE A 30 -19.68 6.32 8.95
N TRP A 31 -19.66 6.06 10.26
CA TRP A 31 -18.40 5.88 11.01
C TRP A 31 -18.07 4.45 11.42
N ARG A 32 -19.06 3.56 11.52
CA ARG A 32 -18.86 2.16 11.94
C ARG A 32 -18.85 1.23 10.75
N ASN A 33 -19.87 1.33 9.91
CA ASN A 33 -20.10 0.44 8.79
C ASN A 33 -19.44 0.96 7.50
N TYR A 34 -19.13 2.26 7.45
CA TYR A 34 -18.58 2.92 6.26
C TYR A 34 -19.42 2.66 5.00
N THR A 35 -20.75 2.65 5.14
CA THR A 35 -21.73 2.27 4.12
C THR A 35 -21.56 3.04 2.81
N PHE A 36 -21.11 4.29 2.88
CA PHE A 36 -20.94 5.17 1.71
C PHE A 36 -19.50 5.24 1.18
N ARG A 37 -18.57 4.46 1.77
CA ARG A 37 -17.18 4.43 1.31
C ARG A 37 -17.07 3.59 0.05
N SER A 38 -16.63 4.20 -1.05
CA SER A 38 -16.32 3.47 -2.28
C SER A 38 -15.21 2.45 -2.04
N LYS A 39 -15.39 1.23 -2.55
CA LYS A 39 -14.32 0.23 -2.56
C LYS A 39 -13.20 0.69 -3.50
N SER A 40 -11.95 0.57 -3.07
CA SER A 40 -10.76 0.90 -3.85
C SER A 40 -9.71 -0.18 -3.65
N VAL A 41 -8.94 -0.49 -4.69
CA VAL A 41 -7.72 -1.30 -4.58
C VAL A 41 -6.56 -0.38 -4.19
N ARG A 42 -5.75 -0.78 -3.21
CA ARG A 42 -4.60 -0.02 -2.70
C ARG A 42 -3.45 -0.98 -2.41
N GLY A 43 -2.24 -0.45 -2.31
CA GLY A 43 -1.05 -1.23 -1.91
C GLY A 43 -0.47 -2.13 -3.00
N LEU A 44 -0.98 -1.98 -4.23
CA LEU A 44 -0.48 -2.68 -5.41
C LEU A 44 0.61 -1.84 -6.09
N ARG A 45 1.72 -2.47 -6.45
CA ARG A 45 2.77 -1.88 -7.29
C ARG A 45 3.01 -2.74 -8.52
N SER A 46 2.87 -2.18 -9.70
CA SER A 46 3.16 -2.87 -10.96
C SER A 46 4.66 -3.13 -11.08
N MET A 47 5.02 -4.30 -11.61
CA MET A 47 6.40 -4.65 -11.96
C MET A 47 6.72 -4.26 -13.41
N ASN A 48 8.00 -4.15 -13.73
CA ASN A 48 8.53 -3.75 -15.04
C ASN A 48 8.10 -4.67 -16.19
N ASP A 49 7.83 -5.94 -15.91
CA ASP A 49 7.36 -6.89 -16.92
C ASP A 49 5.92 -6.63 -17.40
N GLY A 50 5.18 -5.75 -16.72
CA GLY A 50 3.79 -5.40 -17.03
C GLY A 50 2.78 -6.53 -16.84
N LYS A 51 3.22 -7.69 -16.34
CA LYS A 51 2.40 -8.89 -16.14
C LYS A 51 2.15 -9.18 -14.66
N HIS A 52 3.00 -8.65 -13.80
CA HIS A 52 2.93 -8.88 -12.38
C HIS A 52 2.81 -7.59 -11.57
N TYR A 53 2.35 -7.77 -10.35
CA TYR A 53 2.35 -6.73 -9.34
C TYR A 53 2.77 -7.31 -7.99
N THR A 54 3.13 -6.42 -7.07
CA THR A 54 3.46 -6.79 -5.70
C THR A 54 2.52 -6.14 -4.70
N THR A 55 2.28 -6.83 -3.59
CA THR A 55 1.56 -6.31 -2.42
C THR A 55 2.36 -6.58 -1.16
N LEU A 56 2.06 -5.80 -0.11
CA LEU A 56 2.54 -6.09 1.24
C LEU A 56 1.44 -6.84 1.98
N ASP A 57 1.66 -8.12 2.24
CA ASP A 57 0.68 -8.98 2.89
C ASP A 57 1.07 -9.26 4.34
N TYR A 58 0.06 -9.47 5.18
CA TYR A 58 0.21 -9.85 6.58
C TYR A 58 0.04 -11.36 6.69
N ASN A 59 1.03 -12.03 7.27
CA ASN A 59 1.01 -13.48 7.47
C ASN A 59 0.44 -13.83 8.86
N GLU A 60 0.00 -15.08 9.01
CA GLU A 60 -0.59 -15.58 10.27
C GLU A 60 0.40 -15.62 11.44
N ASP A 61 1.69 -15.76 11.15
CA ASP A 61 2.77 -15.74 12.14
C ASP A 61 3.09 -14.32 12.66
N GLY A 62 2.46 -13.29 12.10
CA GLY A 62 2.69 -11.89 12.44
C GLY A 62 3.80 -11.22 11.61
N SER A 63 4.47 -11.96 10.72
CA SER A 63 5.39 -11.38 9.73
C SER A 63 4.63 -10.66 8.62
N LYS A 64 5.34 -9.81 7.89
CA LYS A 64 4.85 -9.23 6.63
C LYS A 64 5.70 -9.69 5.48
N SER A 65 5.10 -9.85 4.31
CA SER A 65 5.83 -10.28 3.12
C SER A 65 5.47 -9.44 1.92
N VAL A 66 6.50 -9.13 1.12
CA VAL A 66 6.30 -8.60 -0.21
C VAL A 66 6.10 -9.79 -1.15
N ASN A 67 4.88 -9.94 -1.65
CA ASN A 67 4.50 -11.05 -2.51
C ASN A 67 4.25 -10.57 -3.93
N LYS A 68 4.62 -11.38 -4.91
CA LYS A 68 4.40 -11.18 -6.33
C LYS A 68 3.17 -11.95 -6.80
N TYR A 69 2.33 -11.31 -7.58
CA TYR A 69 1.09 -11.86 -8.12
C TYR A 69 1.00 -11.64 -9.63
N THR A 70 0.25 -12.50 -10.32
CA THR A 70 -0.08 -12.29 -11.74
C THR A 70 -1.29 -11.37 -11.88
N TYR A 71 -1.30 -10.49 -12.89
CA TYR A 71 -2.51 -9.75 -13.25
C TYR A 71 -3.60 -10.63 -13.88
N GLU A 72 -3.20 -11.72 -14.56
CA GLU A 72 -4.12 -12.56 -15.33
C GLU A 72 -5.01 -13.43 -14.43
N THR A 73 -4.41 -14.06 -13.41
CA THR A 73 -5.08 -15.00 -12.51
C THR A 73 -5.27 -14.45 -11.10
N GLY A 74 -4.47 -13.46 -10.69
CA GLY A 74 -4.46 -12.96 -9.31
C GLY A 74 -3.80 -13.92 -8.31
N GLU A 75 -3.13 -14.97 -8.79
CA GLU A 75 -2.46 -15.97 -7.94
C GLU A 75 -1.07 -15.49 -7.50
N LYS A 76 -0.67 -15.90 -6.29
CA LYS A 76 0.68 -15.66 -5.75
C LYS A 76 1.68 -16.50 -6.56
N VAL A 77 2.65 -15.83 -7.15
CA VAL A 77 3.75 -16.44 -7.93
C VAL A 77 4.96 -16.69 -7.05
N GLU A 78 5.30 -15.71 -6.21
CA GLU A 78 6.55 -15.70 -5.47
C GLU A 78 6.41 -14.86 -4.19
N GLU A 79 7.12 -15.27 -3.15
CA GLU A 79 7.41 -14.42 -1.99
C GLU A 79 8.80 -13.81 -2.17
N ILE A 80 8.86 -12.49 -2.39
CA ILE A 80 10.10 -11.79 -2.72
C ILE A 80 10.99 -11.64 -1.48
N ILE A 81 10.37 -11.26 -0.36
CA ILE A 81 11.02 -11.09 0.94
C ILE A 81 9.99 -11.14 2.07
N ASN A 82 10.36 -11.82 3.16
CA ASN A 82 9.63 -11.82 4.42
C ASN A 82 10.36 -10.97 5.47
N SER A 83 9.62 -10.21 6.29
CA SER A 83 10.20 -9.34 7.32
C SER A 83 11.09 -10.10 8.31
N TYR A 84 10.81 -11.36 8.62
CA TYR A 84 11.66 -12.20 9.48
C TYR A 84 13.02 -12.54 8.88
N GLN A 85 13.20 -12.36 7.58
CA GLN A 85 14.50 -12.50 6.92
C GLN A 85 15.30 -11.20 6.92
N LEU A 86 14.67 -10.08 7.26
CA LEU A 86 15.30 -8.77 7.33
C LEU A 86 15.90 -8.58 8.71
N VAL A 87 17.17 -8.95 8.87
CA VAL A 87 17.88 -8.80 10.13
C VAL A 87 18.98 -7.76 9.99
N TYR A 88 18.95 -6.75 10.83
CA TYR A 88 20.00 -5.74 10.95
C TYR A 88 20.40 -5.59 12.41
N ASN A 89 21.71 -5.70 12.71
CA ASN A 89 22.24 -5.63 14.08
C ASN A 89 21.53 -6.56 15.09
N ASN A 90 21.16 -7.77 14.65
CA ASN A 90 20.42 -8.80 15.42
C ASN A 90 18.95 -8.47 15.69
N ASP A 91 18.43 -7.35 15.18
CA ASP A 91 17.02 -7.01 15.26
C ASP A 91 16.33 -7.31 13.92
N THR A 92 15.09 -7.79 14.01
CA THR A 92 14.25 -8.02 12.83
C THR A 92 13.56 -6.73 12.44
N ILE A 93 13.62 -6.39 11.15
CA ILE A 93 13.07 -5.16 10.59
C ILE A 93 11.66 -5.41 10.06
N ASP A 94 10.69 -4.65 10.56
CA ASP A 94 9.33 -4.68 10.02
C ASP A 94 9.23 -3.90 8.71
N ILE A 95 8.33 -4.33 7.82
CA ILE A 95 8.07 -3.67 6.54
C ILE A 95 6.80 -2.85 6.69
N VAL A 96 6.92 -1.54 6.86
CA VAL A 96 5.76 -0.64 6.82
C VAL A 96 5.44 -0.24 5.39
N ASN A 97 6.48 0.00 4.61
CA ASN A 97 6.37 0.38 3.21
C ASN A 97 7.64 -0.03 2.46
N TYR A 98 7.57 -0.13 1.13
CA TYR A 98 8.70 -0.46 0.28
C TYR A 98 8.60 0.18 -1.11
N GLU A 99 9.74 0.23 -1.79
CA GLU A 99 9.89 0.74 -3.16
C GLU A 99 11.00 -0.01 -3.88
N PHE A 100 10.82 -0.32 -5.16
CA PHE A 100 11.85 -0.97 -5.97
C PHE A 100 12.73 0.08 -6.65
N SER A 101 13.98 -0.28 -6.94
CA SER A 101 14.75 0.45 -7.95
C SER A 101 14.10 0.35 -9.33
N ASP A 102 14.43 1.28 -10.22
CA ASP A 102 13.96 1.31 -11.61
C ASP A 102 14.13 -0.03 -12.34
N ASN A 103 15.18 -0.79 -12.00
CA ASN A 103 15.48 -2.09 -12.61
C ASN A 103 15.16 -3.29 -11.69
N GLU A 104 14.47 -3.08 -10.57
CA GLU A 104 14.04 -4.10 -9.61
C GLU A 104 15.20 -4.94 -9.02
N GLN A 105 16.43 -4.43 -9.00
CA GLN A 105 17.57 -5.10 -8.35
C GLN A 105 17.67 -4.78 -6.85
N PHE A 106 17.21 -3.60 -6.46
CA PHE A 106 17.20 -3.16 -5.08
C PHE A 106 15.78 -2.85 -4.62
N MET A 107 15.58 -2.91 -3.31
CA MET A 107 14.34 -2.53 -2.66
C MET A 107 14.65 -1.61 -1.48
N LEU A 108 14.08 -0.42 -1.46
CA LEU A 108 13.99 0.41 -0.26
C LEU A 108 12.92 -0.16 0.66
N ILE A 109 13.25 -0.25 1.94
CA ILE A 109 12.38 -0.77 2.99
C ILE A 109 12.28 0.28 4.08
N TYR A 110 11.06 0.55 4.52
CA TYR A 110 10.77 1.57 5.52
C TYR A 110 10.17 0.97 6.78
N GLU A 111 10.73 1.37 7.92
CA GLU A 111 10.30 1.02 9.27
C GLU A 111 10.03 2.31 10.08
N ASN A 112 9.31 2.23 11.20
CA ASN A 112 9.07 3.35 12.11
C ASN A 112 8.52 4.61 11.40
N PHE A 113 7.58 4.39 10.47
CA PHE A 113 6.98 5.45 9.66
C PHE A 113 6.25 6.49 10.53
N ASN A 114 6.68 7.74 10.44
CA ASN A 114 6.15 8.86 11.20
C ASN A 114 5.60 9.96 10.26
N PRO A 115 4.26 10.08 10.12
CA PRO A 115 3.64 11.14 9.33
C PRO A 115 3.84 12.52 9.97
N ILE A 116 4.16 13.53 9.17
CA ILE A 116 4.28 14.93 9.62
C ILE A 116 3.07 15.74 9.13
N TYR A 117 2.73 15.57 7.84
CA TYR A 117 1.60 16.24 7.18
C TYR A 117 0.89 15.24 6.26
N ARG A 118 0.01 15.73 5.38
CA ARG A 118 -0.78 14.88 4.45
C ARG A 118 0.08 13.92 3.61
N ARG A 119 1.29 14.33 3.21
CA ARG A 119 2.19 13.54 2.36
C ARG A 119 3.63 13.47 2.85
N SER A 120 4.00 14.32 3.82
CA SER A 120 5.35 14.34 4.38
C SER A 120 5.45 13.37 5.54
N TRP A 121 6.57 12.66 5.60
CA TRP A 121 6.85 11.64 6.59
C TRP A 121 8.35 11.47 6.76
N THR A 122 8.74 10.90 7.90
CA THR A 122 10.07 10.35 8.14
C THR A 122 9.97 8.86 8.43
N ALA A 123 11.01 8.09 8.12
CA ALA A 123 11.09 6.67 8.45
C ALA A 123 12.54 6.25 8.66
N ASP A 124 12.75 5.16 9.39
CA ASP A 124 14.00 4.41 9.29
C ASP A 124 14.01 3.71 7.94
N ALA A 125 15.12 3.85 7.20
CA ALA A 125 15.19 3.38 5.83
C ALA A 125 16.38 2.44 5.64
N TYR A 126 16.11 1.36 4.92
CA TYR A 126 17.06 0.32 4.57
C TYR A 126 17.03 0.10 3.06
N ILE A 127 18.15 -0.38 2.52
CA ILE A 127 18.25 -0.85 1.15
C ILE A 127 18.60 -2.34 1.16
N LEU A 128 17.78 -3.13 0.45
CA LEU A 128 17.96 -4.56 0.26
C LEU A 128 18.40 -4.83 -1.18
N ASN A 129 19.52 -5.53 -1.35
CA ASN A 129 19.87 -6.13 -2.63
C ASN A 129 19.06 -7.43 -2.81
N LEU A 130 18.22 -7.50 -3.84
CA LEU A 130 17.29 -8.63 -4.01
C LEU A 130 17.98 -9.92 -4.45
N GLN A 131 19.17 -9.82 -5.06
CA GLN A 131 19.96 -10.97 -5.49
C GLN A 131 20.80 -11.55 -4.35
N THR A 132 21.53 -10.70 -3.62
CA THR A 132 22.42 -11.15 -2.55
C THR A 132 21.71 -11.26 -1.19
N LYS A 133 20.51 -10.68 -1.08
CA LYS A 133 19.76 -10.50 0.17
C LYS A 133 20.51 -9.69 1.24
N GLU A 134 21.51 -8.92 0.82
CA GLU A 134 22.23 -8.01 1.70
C GLU A 134 21.35 -6.81 2.06
N LEU A 135 21.18 -6.56 3.36
CA LEU A 135 20.44 -5.44 3.92
C LEU A 135 21.41 -4.41 4.50
N GLN A 136 21.23 -3.14 4.13
CA GLN A 136 22.05 -2.03 4.62
C GLN A 136 21.14 -0.93 5.17
N LYS A 137 21.51 -0.32 6.29
CA LYS A 137 20.82 0.86 6.82
C LYS A 137 21.37 2.11 6.13
N ILE A 138 20.48 2.99 5.67
CA ILE A 138 20.86 4.19 4.90
C ILE A 138 21.33 5.32 5.82
N SER A 139 20.68 5.47 6.99
CA SER A 139 21.03 6.49 7.97
C SER A 139 20.74 6.00 9.38
N ASP A 140 21.52 6.46 10.35
CA ASP A 140 21.24 6.21 11.77
C ASP A 140 20.02 6.98 12.28
N ASN A 141 19.63 8.04 11.59
CA ASN A 141 18.46 8.86 11.93
C ASN A 141 17.29 8.58 10.98
N PRO A 142 16.04 8.83 11.40
CA PRO A 142 14.90 8.82 10.49
C PRO A 142 15.05 9.87 9.38
N ILE A 143 14.78 9.48 8.14
CA ILE A 143 14.96 10.30 6.94
C ILE A 143 13.65 10.48 6.18
N SER A 144 13.58 11.49 5.32
CA SER A 144 12.46 11.75 4.42
C SER A 144 12.86 11.53 2.96
N TYR A 145 11.90 11.10 2.15
CA TYR A 145 12.03 11.02 0.68
C TYR A 145 13.33 10.34 0.18
N PRO A 146 13.68 9.14 0.68
CA PRO A 146 14.78 8.38 0.11
C PRO A 146 14.42 7.92 -1.32
N GLU A 147 15.31 8.15 -2.27
CA GLU A 147 15.13 7.85 -3.68
C GLU A 147 16.42 7.22 -4.25
N LEU A 148 16.28 6.12 -4.97
CA LEU A 148 17.40 5.42 -5.60
C LEU A 148 17.82 6.12 -6.89
N SER A 149 19.13 6.21 -7.13
CA SER A 149 19.62 6.65 -8.42
C SER A 149 19.27 5.63 -9.51
N PRO A 150 19.00 6.05 -10.77
CA PRO A 150 18.66 5.12 -11.85
C PRO A 150 19.73 4.06 -12.16
N ASP A 151 20.98 4.33 -11.78
CA ASP A 151 22.12 3.41 -11.92
C ASP A 151 22.38 2.55 -10.66
N ASN A 152 21.53 2.68 -9.62
CA ASN A 152 21.62 1.98 -8.33
C ASN A 152 22.95 2.14 -7.59
N ARG A 153 23.63 3.27 -7.77
CA ARG A 153 24.90 3.54 -7.07
C ARG A 153 24.68 4.30 -5.77
N THR A 154 23.66 5.15 -5.73
CA THR A 154 23.40 6.01 -4.58
C THR A 154 21.93 6.06 -4.20
N VAL A 155 21.67 6.42 -2.94
CA VAL A 155 20.35 6.80 -2.45
C VAL A 155 20.40 8.26 -2.02
N LEU A 156 19.59 9.11 -2.67
CA LEU A 156 19.34 10.47 -2.20
C LEU A 156 18.37 10.42 -1.03
N TYR A 157 18.58 11.24 0.00
CA TYR A 157 17.60 11.40 1.06
C TYR A 157 17.65 12.78 1.70
N ILE A 158 16.59 13.13 2.44
CA ILE A 158 16.50 14.39 3.18
C ILE A 158 16.58 14.13 4.68
N TYR A 159 17.48 14.83 5.36
CA TYR A 159 17.58 14.86 6.81
C TYR A 159 17.81 16.30 7.29
N ASN A 160 17.07 16.73 8.31
CA ASN A 160 17.14 18.11 8.83
C ASN A 160 17.12 19.19 7.73
N ASN A 161 16.25 19.03 6.74
CA ASN A 161 16.09 19.90 5.58
C ASN A 161 17.35 20.06 4.69
N ASN A 162 18.30 19.14 4.78
CA ASN A 162 19.45 19.05 3.89
C ASN A 162 19.37 17.77 3.05
N ILE A 163 19.92 17.84 1.84
CA ILE A 163 20.00 16.71 0.91
C ILE A 163 21.32 15.98 1.15
N TYR A 164 21.25 14.66 1.24
CA TYR A 164 22.39 13.77 1.37
C TYR A 164 22.36 12.71 0.28
N LEU A 165 23.51 12.10 0.04
CA LEU A 165 23.68 10.94 -0.83
C LEU A 165 24.37 9.85 -0.03
N TYR A 166 23.77 8.66 -0.03
CA TYR A 166 24.36 7.44 0.48
C TYR A 166 24.92 6.63 -0.68
N ASP A 167 26.20 6.29 -0.66
CA ASP A 167 26.87 5.40 -1.60
C ASP A 167 26.66 3.95 -1.16
N ILE A 168 26.00 3.15 -1.99
CA ILE A 168 25.60 1.77 -1.68
C ILE A 168 26.82 0.84 -1.62
N GLN A 169 27.85 1.12 -2.42
CA GLN A 169 29.05 0.29 -2.45
C GLN A 169 29.94 0.56 -1.24
N ASN A 170 30.13 1.85 -0.91
CA ASN A 170 30.98 2.27 0.20
C ASN A 170 30.27 2.25 1.55
N LYS A 171 28.93 2.16 1.54
CA LYS A 171 28.05 2.20 2.72
C LYS A 171 28.19 3.51 3.52
N THR A 172 28.28 4.64 2.81
CA THR A 172 28.56 5.97 3.39
C THR A 172 27.75 7.07 2.75
#